data_AF-A0A9W9IM88-F1
#
_entry.id   AF-A0A9W9IM88-F1
#
_cell.length_a   1.000
_cell.length_b   1.000
_cell.length_c   1.000
_cell.angle_alpha   90.00
_cell.angle_beta   90.00
_cell.angle_gamma   90.00
#
_symmetry.space_group_name_H-M   'P 1'
#
loop_
_entity.id
_entity.type
_entity.pdbx_description
1 polymer ?
#
loop_
_entity_poly.entity_id
_entity_poly.type
_entity_poly.pdbx_seq_one_letter_code
_entity_poly.pdbx_strand_id
1 'polypeptide(L)'
;MSDLEGPGNPPRSPSPASERYRVFTPELDTVAYDPLDPPKRYHTGVFVETDRKNRSGALFHVTGDVIAGSGMRFDFRDGYAPGASKHFHRTTEIGWIHKADYPRIHDILKALPKPTKQQGIDFWSKDPLKRNKLTWTKENGDLYGPGEERRPIMKCNEWTHELAIPKLQQEGILHR
;
A
#
# COMPACT_ATOMS: atom_id res chain seq x y z
N MET A 1 36.67 -18.22 -57.40
CA MET A 1 36.61 -18.87 -56.08
C MET A 1 35.90 -17.91 -55.17
N SER A 2 34.73 -18.34 -54.73
CA SER A 2 33.71 -17.56 -54.04
C SER A 2 33.90 -17.73 -52.54
N ASP A 3 33.96 -16.65 -51.78
CA ASP A 3 33.72 -16.69 -50.33
C ASP A 3 32.45 -15.87 -50.05
N LEU A 4 31.41 -16.60 -49.66
CA LEU A 4 30.08 -16.10 -49.29
C LEU A 4 30.13 -15.60 -47.85
N GLU A 5 30.01 -14.30 -47.64
CA GLU A 5 29.62 -13.76 -46.33
C GLU A 5 28.18 -14.17 -46.01
N GLY A 6 28.02 -14.95 -44.94
CA GLY A 6 26.71 -15.37 -44.44
C GLY A 6 25.93 -14.20 -43.83
N PRO A 7 24.59 -14.20 -43.90
CA PRO A 7 23.80 -13.10 -43.37
C PRO A 7 23.86 -13.07 -41.84
N GLY A 8 24.28 -11.92 -41.30
CA GLY A 8 24.27 -11.64 -39.88
C GLY A 8 22.87 -11.84 -39.29
N ASN A 9 22.81 -12.56 -38.17
CA ASN A 9 21.59 -12.76 -37.39
C ASN A 9 20.95 -11.40 -37.05
N PRO A 10 19.65 -11.19 -37.25
CA PRO A 10 19.00 -9.95 -36.83
C PRO A 10 19.08 -9.82 -35.30
N PRO A 11 19.10 -8.59 -34.75
CA PRO A 11 19.13 -8.37 -33.32
C PRO A 11 17.92 -9.05 -32.68
N ARG A 12 18.16 -9.88 -31.64
CA ARG A 12 17.11 -10.48 -30.82
C ARG A 12 16.17 -9.36 -30.34
N SER A 13 14.91 -9.42 -30.75
CA SER A 13 13.85 -8.61 -30.14
C SER A 13 13.93 -8.73 -28.61
N PRO A 14 13.81 -7.63 -27.85
CA PRO A 14 13.81 -7.71 -26.41
C PRO A 14 12.70 -8.67 -25.97
N SER A 15 13.04 -9.62 -25.10
CA SER A 15 12.07 -10.56 -24.53
C SER A 15 10.87 -9.78 -23.96
N PRO A 16 9.62 -10.24 -24.11
CA PRO A 16 8.43 -9.55 -23.60
C PRO A 16 8.44 -9.33 -22.07
N ALA A 17 9.34 -9.98 -21.33
CA ALA A 17 9.61 -9.68 -19.92
C ALA A 17 10.25 -8.28 -19.70
N SER A 18 10.77 -7.65 -20.77
CA SER A 18 11.46 -6.34 -20.73
C SER A 18 10.50 -5.16 -20.64
N GLU A 19 9.19 -5.37 -20.83
CA GLU A 19 8.18 -4.30 -20.91
C GLU A 19 7.23 -4.27 -19.71
N ARG A 20 7.44 -5.16 -18.72
CA ARG A 20 6.52 -5.32 -17.59
C ARG A 20 7.25 -5.34 -16.25
N TYR A 21 6.68 -4.66 -15.26
CA TYR A 21 7.07 -4.80 -13.86
C TYR A 21 6.10 -5.72 -13.14
N ARG A 22 6.62 -6.60 -12.29
CA ARG A 22 5.79 -7.38 -11.37
C ARG A 22 5.34 -6.51 -10.22
N VAL A 23 4.15 -6.76 -9.71
CA VAL A 23 3.57 -6.02 -8.61
C VAL A 23 3.20 -6.98 -7.49
N PHE A 24 3.54 -6.59 -6.27
CA PHE A 24 3.34 -7.37 -5.07
C PHE A 24 2.67 -6.54 -3.98
N THR A 25 2.10 -7.20 -2.98
CA THR A 25 1.81 -6.62 -1.66
C THR A 25 2.79 -7.20 -0.64
N PRO A 26 3.72 -6.40 -0.08
CA PRO A 26 4.53 -6.83 1.05
C PRO A 26 3.69 -6.81 2.33
N GLU A 27 3.90 -7.78 3.20
CA GLU A 27 3.37 -7.82 4.56
C GLU A 27 4.53 -7.50 5.52
N LEU A 28 4.38 -6.40 6.26
CA LEU A 28 5.35 -5.89 7.21
C LEU A 28 4.69 -5.82 8.60
N ASP A 29 5.35 -6.30 9.65
CA ASP A 29 4.88 -6.11 11.01
C ASP A 29 4.73 -4.62 11.32
N THR A 30 3.63 -4.26 11.98
CA THR A 30 3.43 -2.88 12.44
C THR A 30 4.43 -2.57 13.56
N VAL A 31 5.02 -1.37 13.50
CA VAL A 31 5.99 -0.92 14.53
C VAL A 31 5.28 -0.50 15.82
N ALA A 32 4.02 -0.07 15.71
CA ALA A 32 3.19 0.35 16.82
C ALA A 32 1.99 -0.60 17.01
N TYR A 33 1.66 -0.87 18.27
CA TYR A 33 0.46 -1.60 18.66
C TYR A 33 -0.79 -0.81 18.23
N ASP A 34 -1.70 -1.47 17.51
CA ASP A 34 -3.01 -0.92 17.19
C ASP A 34 -4.09 -1.58 18.06
N PRO A 35 -4.81 -0.79 18.88
CA PRO A 35 -5.92 -1.30 19.70
C PRO A 35 -7.07 -1.95 18.90
N LEU A 36 -7.13 -1.71 17.59
CA LEU A 36 -8.10 -2.28 16.64
C LEU A 36 -7.61 -3.56 15.94
N ASP A 37 -6.50 -4.17 16.38
CA ASP A 37 -6.00 -5.45 15.86
C ASP A 37 -6.44 -6.64 16.77
N PRO A 38 -7.70 -7.14 16.71
CA PRO A 38 -8.04 -8.41 17.35
C PRO A 38 -7.44 -9.64 16.61
N PRO A 39 -7.28 -9.64 15.27
CA PRO A 39 -6.29 -10.47 14.57
C PRO A 39 -5.08 -9.65 14.10
N LYS A 40 -3.92 -10.30 13.97
CA LYS A 40 -2.68 -9.67 13.48
C LYS A 40 -2.91 -9.02 12.11
N ARG A 41 -2.72 -7.70 12.01
CA ARG A 41 -2.77 -6.97 10.73
C ARG A 41 -1.37 -6.52 10.34
N TYR A 42 -0.96 -6.88 9.13
CA TYR A 42 0.30 -6.42 8.57
C TYR A 42 0.13 -5.04 7.94
N HIS A 43 1.15 -4.20 8.11
CA HIS A 43 1.32 -3.04 7.25
C HIS A 43 1.59 -3.53 5.82
N THR A 44 0.88 -2.96 4.84
CA THR A 44 1.06 -3.31 3.43
C THR A 44 0.98 -2.08 2.51
N GLY A 45 1.08 -2.32 1.20
CA GLY A 45 1.09 -1.32 0.15
C GLY A 45 1.23 -1.97 -1.23
N VAL A 46 1.23 -1.16 -2.28
CA VAL A 46 1.51 -1.62 -3.65
C VAL A 46 3.02 -1.51 -3.88
N PHE A 47 3.68 -2.64 -4.12
CA PHE A 47 5.10 -2.71 -4.42
C PHE A 47 5.33 -3.06 -5.89
N VAL A 48 5.94 -2.17 -6.65
CA VAL A 48 6.34 -2.40 -8.04
C VAL A 48 7.82 -2.78 -8.06
N GLU A 49 8.13 -3.99 -8.48
CA GLU A 49 9.51 -4.48 -8.58
C GLU A 49 10.17 -3.97 -9.87
N THR A 50 10.88 -2.85 -9.77
CA THR A 50 11.57 -2.22 -10.90
C THR A 50 12.98 -2.78 -11.13
N ASP A 51 13.59 -3.37 -10.11
CA ASP A 51 14.87 -4.08 -10.18
C ASP A 51 14.73 -5.52 -9.64
N ARG A 52 14.59 -6.46 -10.57
CA ARG A 52 14.47 -7.89 -10.27
C ARG A 52 15.74 -8.51 -9.69
N LYS A 53 16.92 -7.96 -10.00
CA LYS A 53 18.20 -8.54 -9.58
C LYS A 53 18.41 -8.33 -8.09
N ASN A 54 18.07 -7.13 -7.62
CA ASN A 54 18.14 -6.76 -6.21
C ASN A 54 16.83 -6.96 -5.45
N ARG A 55 15.75 -7.41 -6.12
CA ARG A 55 14.39 -7.53 -5.56
C ARG A 55 13.93 -6.22 -4.90
N SER A 56 14.21 -5.12 -5.58
CA SER A 56 13.91 -3.77 -5.11
C SER A 56 13.05 -3.00 -6.11
N GLY A 57 12.46 -1.90 -5.67
CA GLY A 57 11.66 -1.03 -6.52
C GLY A 57 10.86 0.00 -5.72
N ALA A 58 9.64 0.28 -6.16
CA ALA A 58 8.83 1.34 -5.59
C ALA A 58 7.73 0.80 -4.67
N LEU A 59 7.65 1.32 -3.44
CA LEU A 59 6.55 1.07 -2.52
C LEU A 59 5.64 2.30 -2.44
N PHE A 60 4.36 2.09 -2.74
CA PHE A 60 3.28 3.06 -2.55
C PHE A 60 2.41 2.59 -1.39
N HIS A 61 2.30 3.39 -0.33
CA HIS A 61 1.56 2.98 0.86
C HIS A 61 0.99 4.19 1.60
N VAL A 62 0.07 3.94 2.52
CA VAL A 62 -0.33 4.92 3.53
C VAL A 62 0.28 4.54 4.88
N THR A 63 0.85 5.50 5.59
CA THR A 63 1.55 5.31 6.87
C THR A 63 1.07 6.31 7.92
N GLY A 64 1.35 6.05 9.19
CA GLY A 64 0.78 6.77 10.34
C GLY A 64 -0.15 5.87 11.14
N ASP A 65 -1.03 6.48 11.91
CA ASP A 65 -1.95 5.78 12.80
C ASP A 65 -3.38 6.38 12.73
N VAL A 66 -4.34 5.65 13.27
CA VAL A 66 -5.77 6.02 13.26
C VAL A 66 -6.18 6.89 14.45
N ILE A 67 -5.23 7.27 15.31
CA ILE A 67 -5.44 8.09 16.51
C ILE A 67 -5.04 9.55 16.23
N ALA A 68 -4.02 9.79 15.41
CA ALA A 68 -3.54 11.10 15.04
C ALA A 68 -4.64 11.94 14.40
N GLY A 69 -4.64 13.26 14.67
CA GLY A 69 -5.62 14.20 14.10
C GLY A 69 -5.64 14.20 12.56
N SER A 70 -4.47 14.01 11.93
CA SER A 70 -4.33 13.90 10.48
C SER A 70 -4.65 12.51 9.92
N GLY A 71 -4.89 11.51 10.78
CA GLY A 71 -4.95 10.10 10.39
C GLY A 71 -3.67 9.63 9.71
N MET A 72 -3.83 8.71 8.77
CA MET A 72 -2.76 8.17 7.94
C MET A 72 -2.52 9.05 6.71
N ARG A 73 -1.28 9.07 6.22
CA ARG A 73 -0.86 9.85 5.05
C ARG A 73 -0.27 8.94 3.99
N PHE A 74 -0.39 9.33 2.73
CA PHE A 74 0.32 8.69 1.62
C PHE A 74 1.82 8.92 1.76
N ASP A 75 2.60 7.88 1.53
CA ASP A 75 4.06 7.89 1.50
C ASP A 75 4.54 7.08 0.28
N PHE A 76 5.73 7.39 -0.20
CA PHE A 76 6.33 6.76 -1.37
C PHE A 76 7.81 6.51 -1.11
N ARG A 77 8.27 5.29 -1.41
CA ARG A 77 9.67 4.90 -1.28
C ARG A 77 10.17 4.32 -2.58
N ASP A 78 11.16 4.97 -3.16
CA ASP A 78 11.89 4.46 -4.32
C ASP A 78 13.11 3.63 -3.89
N GLY A 79 13.55 2.70 -4.74
CA GLY A 79 14.66 1.78 -4.43
C GLY A 79 14.45 0.91 -3.18
N TYR A 80 13.20 0.73 -2.75
CA TYR A 80 12.83 -0.04 -1.56
C TYR A 80 12.97 -1.54 -1.81
N ALA A 81 13.57 -2.27 -0.86
CA ALA A 81 13.65 -3.72 -0.85
C ALA A 81 12.89 -4.27 0.37
N PRO A 82 11.65 -4.79 0.22
CA PRO A 82 10.85 -5.26 1.34
C PRO A 82 11.58 -6.27 2.23
N GLY A 83 12.33 -7.20 1.62
CA GLY A 83 13.07 -8.25 2.33
C GLY A 83 14.26 -7.75 3.16
N ALA A 84 14.68 -6.48 3.01
CA ALA A 84 15.71 -5.89 3.86
C ALA A 84 15.15 -5.34 5.19
N SER A 85 13.82 -5.25 5.34
CA SER A 85 13.19 -4.81 6.58
C SER A 85 13.20 -5.91 7.63
N LYS A 86 13.61 -5.58 8.86
CA LYS A 86 13.49 -6.49 10.02
C LYS A 86 12.05 -6.88 10.36
N HIS A 87 11.07 -6.12 9.86
CA HIS A 87 9.64 -6.34 10.04
C HIS A 87 9.03 -7.16 8.90
N PHE A 88 9.83 -7.61 7.93
CA PHE A 88 9.32 -8.33 6.77
C PHE A 88 8.76 -9.69 7.14
N HIS A 89 7.52 -9.95 6.72
CA HIS A 89 6.90 -11.26 6.82
C HIS A 89 6.95 -12.00 5.48
N ARG A 90 6.34 -11.43 4.43
CA ARG A 90 6.31 -12.02 3.07
C ARG A 90 5.93 -11.00 2.01
N THR A 91 5.96 -11.41 0.75
CA THR A 91 5.35 -10.71 -0.40
C THR A 91 4.39 -11.63 -1.12
N THR A 92 3.25 -11.10 -1.54
CA THR A 92 2.27 -11.80 -2.38
C THR A 92 2.23 -11.11 -3.74
N GLU A 93 2.45 -11.85 -4.84
CA GLU A 93 2.32 -11.29 -6.19
C GLU A 93 0.83 -11.02 -6.49
N ILE A 94 0.52 -9.81 -6.95
CA ILE A 94 -0.86 -9.38 -7.23
C ILE A 94 -1.11 -9.12 -8.72
N GLY A 95 -0.07 -9.19 -9.54
CA GLY A 95 -0.14 -8.98 -10.98
C GLY A 95 1.10 -8.31 -11.55
N TRP A 96 0.92 -7.64 -12.69
CA TRP A 96 1.96 -6.92 -13.39
C TRP A 96 1.42 -5.62 -14.02
N ILE A 97 2.32 -4.69 -14.32
CA ILE A 97 2.04 -3.42 -15.01
C ILE A 97 2.93 -3.29 -16.24
N HIS A 98 2.49 -2.52 -17.24
CA HIS A 98 3.40 -2.07 -18.29
C HIS A 98 4.36 -1.01 -17.74
N LYS A 99 5.61 -1.02 -18.21
CA LYS A 99 6.61 0.00 -17.80
C LYS A 99 6.17 1.42 -18.15
N ALA A 100 5.43 1.59 -19.25
CA ALA A 100 4.91 2.88 -19.68
C ALA A 100 3.89 3.48 -18.68
N ASP A 101 3.19 2.65 -17.92
CA ASP A 101 2.22 3.10 -16.91
C ASP A 101 2.84 3.40 -15.55
N TYR A 102 4.07 2.95 -15.29
CA TYR A 102 4.76 3.14 -14.01
C TYR A 102 4.74 4.60 -13.52
N PRO A 103 5.04 5.63 -14.34
CA PRO A 103 5.02 7.02 -13.88
C PRO A 103 3.64 7.50 -13.42
N ARG A 104 2.55 6.91 -13.92
CA ARG A 104 1.16 7.33 -13.62
C ARG A 104 0.71 6.88 -12.23
N ILE A 105 1.30 5.80 -11.71
CA ILE A 105 0.87 5.15 -10.46
C ILE A 105 0.92 6.10 -9.27
N HIS A 106 1.99 6.89 -9.16
CA HIS A 106 2.19 7.79 -8.03
C HIS A 106 1.01 8.74 -7.85
N ASP A 107 0.63 9.45 -8.91
CA ASP A 107 -0.42 10.48 -8.82
C ASP A 107 -1.81 9.87 -8.64
N ILE A 108 -2.07 8.73 -9.30
CA ILE A 108 -3.32 7.97 -9.11
C ILE A 108 -3.49 7.55 -7.65
N LEU A 109 -2.46 6.93 -7.06
CA LEU A 109 -2.54 6.43 -5.69
C LEU A 109 -2.51 7.57 -4.66
N LYS A 110 -1.75 8.64 -4.89
CA LYS A 110 -1.70 9.82 -4.02
C LYS A 110 -3.04 10.57 -3.95
N ALA A 111 -3.82 10.53 -5.03
CA ALA A 111 -5.13 11.16 -5.12
C ALA A 111 -6.23 10.39 -4.36
N LEU A 112 -6.02 9.11 -4.01
CA LEU A 112 -7.00 8.33 -3.26
C LEU A 112 -7.25 8.94 -1.87
N PRO A 113 -8.48 8.77 -1.32
CA PRO A 113 -8.75 9.13 0.06
C PRO A 113 -7.83 8.30 0.98
N LYS A 114 -7.25 8.97 1.99
CA LYS A 114 -6.38 8.32 2.97
C LYS A 114 -7.20 7.99 4.22
N PRO A 115 -6.83 6.94 4.97
CA PRO A 115 -7.50 6.64 6.22
C PRO A 115 -7.43 7.81 7.21
N THR A 116 -8.59 8.32 7.62
CA THR A 116 -8.73 9.42 8.59
C THR A 116 -8.59 8.92 10.03
N LYS A 117 -8.57 9.86 10.98
CA LYS A 117 -8.78 9.57 12.41
C LYS A 117 -10.05 8.74 12.62
N GLN A 118 -9.93 7.68 13.41
CA GLN A 118 -11.02 6.78 13.79
C GLN A 118 -11.07 6.53 15.30
N GLN A 119 -9.97 6.78 16.00
CA GLN A 119 -9.90 6.67 17.46
C GLN A 119 -9.34 7.93 18.09
N GLY A 120 -9.62 8.11 19.37
CA GLY A 120 -9.11 9.20 20.19
C GLY A 120 -9.16 8.85 21.67
N ILE A 121 -8.63 9.73 22.50
CA ILE A 121 -8.74 9.61 23.95
C ILE A 121 -10.07 10.24 24.37
N ASP A 122 -10.87 9.52 25.14
CA ASP A 122 -12.11 10.05 25.70
C ASP A 122 -11.82 11.05 26.84
N PHE A 123 -11.96 12.34 26.56
CA PHE A 123 -11.84 13.39 27.59
C PHE A 123 -13.20 13.84 28.15
N TRP A 124 -14.32 13.36 27.61
CA TRP A 124 -15.66 13.92 27.84
C TRP A 124 -16.52 13.05 28.75
N SER A 125 -16.31 11.73 28.75
CA SER A 125 -17.07 10.82 29.60
C SER A 125 -16.87 11.15 31.08
N LYS A 126 -17.99 11.25 31.81
CA LYS A 126 -17.99 11.36 33.28
C LYS A 126 -17.68 10.03 33.96
N ASP A 127 -17.82 8.91 33.24
CA ASP A 127 -17.47 7.57 33.72
C ASP A 127 -15.94 7.42 33.82
N PRO A 128 -15.38 7.25 35.04
CA PRO A 128 -13.93 7.11 35.24
C PRO A 128 -13.31 5.90 34.54
N LEU A 129 -14.10 4.88 34.22
CA LEU A 129 -13.63 3.68 33.53
C LEU A 129 -13.42 3.93 32.03
N LYS A 130 -14.13 4.90 31.45
CA LYS A 130 -14.04 5.30 30.03
C LYS A 130 -13.13 6.51 29.83
N ARG A 131 -13.14 7.42 30.80
CA ARG A 131 -12.35 8.65 30.75
C ARG A 131 -10.85 8.33 30.63
N ASN A 132 -10.17 9.08 29.78
CA ASN A 132 -8.77 8.93 29.43
C ASN A 132 -8.41 7.56 28.81
N LYS A 133 -9.39 6.84 28.25
CA LYS A 133 -9.16 5.61 27.49
C LYS A 133 -9.36 5.84 26.00
N LEU A 134 -8.77 4.97 25.21
CA LEU A 134 -8.99 4.95 23.76
C LEU A 134 -10.43 4.59 23.46
N THR A 135 -11.05 5.37 22.60
CA THR A 135 -12.43 5.22 22.16
C THR A 135 -12.56 5.54 20.68
N TRP A 136 -13.70 5.19 20.11
CA TRP A 136 -14.06 5.50 18.73
C TRP A 136 -14.45 6.97 18.58
N THR A 137 -13.94 7.61 17.53
CA THR A 137 -14.25 8.99 17.18
C THR A 137 -14.64 9.13 15.72
N LYS A 138 -15.39 10.19 15.43
CA LYS A 138 -15.59 10.72 14.08
C LYS A 138 -14.27 11.30 13.56
N GLU A 139 -14.25 11.70 12.29
CA GLU A 139 -13.06 12.28 11.64
C GLU A 139 -12.57 13.55 12.33
N ASN A 140 -13.53 14.36 12.81
CA ASN A 140 -13.26 15.60 13.54
C ASN A 140 -12.83 15.36 15.00
N GLY A 141 -12.80 14.10 15.47
CA GLY A 141 -12.43 13.74 16.84
C GLY A 141 -13.58 13.67 17.83
N ASP A 142 -14.81 14.02 17.43
CA ASP A 142 -15.98 13.93 18.30
C ASP A 142 -16.34 12.46 18.60
N LEU A 143 -16.96 12.24 19.75
CA LEU A 143 -17.53 10.94 20.10
C LEU A 143 -18.78 10.66 19.25
N TYR A 144 -18.97 9.38 18.94
CA TYR A 144 -20.26 8.90 18.41
C TYR A 144 -21.35 9.00 19.49
N GLY A 145 -22.55 9.38 19.08
CA GLY A 145 -23.73 9.41 19.94
C GLY A 145 -24.27 8.02 20.27
N PRO A 146 -25.23 7.91 21.22
CA PRO A 146 -25.89 6.65 21.54
C PRO A 146 -26.60 6.08 20.30
N GLY A 147 -26.24 4.85 19.91
CA GLY A 147 -26.82 4.18 18.74
C GLY A 147 -26.37 4.71 17.38
N GLU A 148 -25.47 5.70 17.34
CA GLU A 148 -24.90 6.19 16.09
C GLU A 148 -24.01 5.11 15.46
N GLU A 149 -24.22 4.85 14.18
CA GLU A 149 -23.43 3.88 13.42
C GLU A 149 -21.99 4.36 13.28
N ARG A 150 -21.04 3.46 13.54
CA ARG A 150 -19.61 3.74 13.39
C ARG A 150 -19.18 3.47 11.96
N ARG A 151 -18.30 4.32 11.44
CA ARG A 151 -17.62 4.06 10.17
C ARG A 151 -16.81 2.76 10.24
N PRO A 152 -16.66 2.03 9.12
CA PRO A 152 -15.83 0.84 9.06
C PRO A 152 -14.37 1.16 9.38
N ILE A 153 -13.62 0.15 9.83
CA ILE A 153 -12.18 0.28 10.02
C ILE A 153 -11.52 0.49 8.66
N MET A 154 -10.68 1.51 8.59
CA MET A 154 -9.85 1.76 7.43
C MET A 154 -8.40 1.94 7.88
N LYS A 155 -7.51 1.00 7.58
CA LYS A 155 -6.06 1.12 7.81
C LYS A 155 -5.32 0.97 6.48
N CYS A 156 -4.00 0.85 6.52
CA CYS A 156 -3.18 0.67 5.32
C CYS A 156 -3.51 -0.61 4.54
N ASN A 157 -3.93 -1.68 5.21
CA ASN A 157 -4.36 -2.92 4.57
C ASN A 157 -5.69 -2.73 3.82
N GLU A 158 -6.73 -2.17 4.45
CA GLU A 158 -7.98 -1.88 3.74
C GLU A 158 -7.74 -0.87 2.61
N TRP A 159 -6.96 0.18 2.84
CA TRP A 159 -6.58 1.13 1.78
C TRP A 159 -5.92 0.45 0.58
N THR A 160 -5.03 -0.51 0.82
CA THR A 160 -4.34 -1.22 -0.25
C THR A 160 -5.29 -2.15 -1.01
N HIS A 161 -6.06 -2.97 -0.29
CA HIS A 161 -6.88 -4.04 -0.89
C HIS A 161 -8.22 -3.56 -1.42
N GLU A 162 -8.83 -2.55 -0.79
CA GLU A 162 -10.18 -2.07 -1.13
C GLU A 162 -10.14 -0.83 -2.03
N LEU A 163 -9.06 -0.04 -2.02
CA LEU A 163 -8.96 1.16 -2.85
C LEU A 163 -7.82 1.10 -3.88
N ALA A 164 -6.58 0.92 -3.44
CA ALA A 164 -5.41 1.08 -4.32
C ALA A 164 -5.37 0.03 -5.44
N ILE A 165 -5.49 -1.24 -5.10
CA ILE A 165 -5.47 -2.34 -6.07
C ILE A 165 -6.66 -2.25 -7.04
N PRO A 166 -7.92 -2.13 -6.57
CA PRO A 166 -9.07 -1.97 -7.46
C PRO A 166 -8.95 -0.74 -8.37
N LYS A 167 -8.43 0.40 -7.86
CA LYS A 167 -8.23 1.60 -8.69
C LYS A 167 -7.25 1.36 -9.82
N LEU A 168 -6.10 0.73 -9.56
CA LEU A 168 -5.13 0.42 -10.61
C LEU A 168 -5.67 -0.57 -11.64
N GLN A 169 -6.53 -1.50 -11.22
CA GLN A 169 -7.22 -2.41 -12.14
C GLN A 169 -8.25 -1.67 -13.00
N GLN A 170 -9.04 -0.78 -12.40
CA GLN A 170 -10.03 0.03 -13.10
C GLN A 170 -9.40 0.97 -14.14
N GLU A 171 -8.23 1.52 -13.84
CA GLU A 171 -7.45 2.36 -14.77
C GLU A 171 -6.74 1.54 -15.87
N GLY A 172 -6.89 0.21 -15.87
CA GLY A 172 -6.23 -0.68 -16.82
C GLY A 172 -4.71 -0.74 -16.67
N ILE A 173 -4.18 -0.38 -15.49
CA ILE A 173 -2.73 -0.35 -15.21
C ILE A 173 -2.28 -1.69 -14.64
N LEU A 174 -3.01 -2.25 -13.67
CA LEU A 174 -2.68 -3.51 -13.02
C LEU A 174 -3.43 -4.67 -13.67
N HIS A 175 -2.69 -5.65 -14.19
CA HIS A 175 -3.22 -6.84 -14.84
C HIS A 175 -2.87 -8.10 -14.05
N ARG A 176 -3.77 -9.09 -14.05
CA ARG A 176 -3.57 -10.41 -13.43
C ARG A 176 -3.27 -11.46 -14.48
#